data_AF-A0A6G7WYB3-F1
#
_entry.id   AF-A0A6G7WYB3-F1
#
_cell.length_a   1.000
_cell.length_b   1.000
_cell.length_c   1.000
_cell.angle_alpha   90.00
_cell.angle_beta   90.00
_cell.angle_gamma   90.00
#
_symmetry.space_group_name_H-M   'P 1'
#
loop_
_entity.id
_entity.type
_entity.pdbx_description
1 polymer ?
#
loop_
_entity_poly.entity_id
_entity_poly.type
_entity_poly.pdbx_seq_one_letter_code
_entity_poly.pdbx_strand_id
1 'polypeptide(L)'
;MFSIPVDWMVYINGLLIIWILFDLYRGYKRGLILQVVDLVGTFVSLLTAWLLAPVFMNLFTFFKTSGNGVLLINQFMSKQINQLIWFVILFVVIRILLLVVTPLASFISKMPLIKQVNSAVGGVFSIVFFGVKLIIVLFLLTTPFVTNGNEVIENTWFKYVAKASEPVMKFADELVDRNSGIQSIINKQRLPEDQIKAMTDWFKENGFTEGEIREFLKNYE
;
A
#
# COMPACT_ATOMS: atom_id res chain seq x y z
N MET A 1 -3.53 -19.66 8.42
CA MET A 1 -3.87 -18.89 9.63
C MET A 1 -2.88 -19.29 10.70
N PHE A 2 -2.21 -18.33 11.35
CA PHE A 2 -1.21 -18.63 12.38
C PHE A 2 -1.49 -17.82 13.65
N SER A 3 -1.13 -18.38 14.80
CA SER A 3 -1.18 -17.73 16.10
C SER A 3 0.22 -17.41 16.61
N ILE A 4 0.35 -16.27 17.29
CA ILE A 4 1.60 -15.86 17.94
C ILE A 4 1.53 -16.30 19.41
N PRO A 5 2.48 -17.12 19.91
CA PRO A 5 2.47 -17.57 21.32
C PRO A 5 2.52 -16.40 22.31
N VAL A 6 1.80 -16.51 23.42
CA VAL A 6 1.74 -15.47 24.47
C VAL A 6 3.12 -15.18 25.05
N ASP A 7 3.93 -16.21 25.27
CA ASP A 7 5.31 -16.08 25.77
C ASP A 7 6.18 -15.20 24.85
N TRP A 8 5.83 -15.11 23.56
CA TRP A 8 6.58 -14.30 22.60
C TRP A 8 6.25 -12.82 22.65
N MET A 9 5.12 -12.44 23.28
CA MET A 9 4.67 -11.05 23.34
C MET A 9 5.64 -10.14 24.10
N VAL A 10 6.37 -10.68 25.08
CA VAL A 10 7.43 -9.93 25.78
C VAL A 10 8.57 -9.58 24.81
N TYR A 11 8.95 -10.49 23.92
CA TYR A 11 10.00 -10.24 22.92
C TYR A 11 9.56 -9.23 21.86
N ILE A 12 8.26 -9.15 21.54
CA ILE A 12 7.71 -8.16 20.62
C ILE A 12 8.00 -6.73 21.11
N ASN A 13 7.81 -6.45 22.40
CA ASN A 13 8.11 -5.12 22.95
C ASN A 13 9.61 -4.79 22.82
N GLY A 14 10.50 -5.75 23.12
CA GLY A 14 11.93 -5.60 22.92
C GLY A 14 12.29 -5.32 21.45
N LEU A 15 11.67 -6.04 20.51
CA LEU A 15 11.84 -5.84 19.08
C LEU A 15 11.39 -4.44 18.65
N LEU A 16 10.26 -3.95 19.16
CA LEU A 16 9.75 -2.60 18.88
C LEU A 16 10.74 -1.52 19.33
N ILE A 17 11.36 -1.68 20.51
CA ILE A 17 12.39 -0.76 21.01
C ILE A 17 13.61 -0.77 20.08
N ILE A 18 14.10 -1.95 19.70
CA ILE A 18 15.25 -2.05 18.80
C ILE A 18 14.92 -1.40 17.45
N TRP A 19 13.71 -1.63 16.95
CA TRP A 19 13.28 -1.10 15.66
C TRP A 19 13.15 0.43 15.67
N ILE A 20 12.52 1.03 16.70
CA ILE A 20 12.45 2.50 16.80
C ILE A 20 13.83 3.12 16.97
N LEU A 21 14.73 2.51 17.76
CA LEU A 21 16.10 3.01 17.92
C LEU A 21 16.88 2.96 16.60
N PHE A 22 16.71 1.88 15.84
CA PHE A 22 17.32 1.75 14.51
C PHE A 22 16.79 2.81 13.54
N ASP A 23 15.47 3.01 13.47
CA ASP A 23 14.85 4.01 12.61
C ASP A 23 15.24 5.43 13.03
N LEU A 24 15.29 5.73 14.34
CA LEU A 24 15.75 7.01 14.88
C LEU A 24 17.22 7.27 14.53
N TYR A 25 18.09 6.28 14.71
CA TYR A 25 19.50 6.39 14.36
C TYR A 25 19.70 6.62 12.86
N ARG A 26 19.04 5.82 12.01
CA ARG A 26 19.06 5.96 10.56
C ARG A 26 18.53 7.33 10.14
N GLY A 27 17.44 7.77 10.77
CA GLY A 27 16.79 9.05 10.53
C GLY A 27 17.69 10.23 10.84
N TYR A 28 18.30 10.22 12.02
CA TYR A 28 19.24 11.23 12.47
C TYR A 28 20.48 11.29 11.56
N LYS A 29 21.04 10.14 11.17
CA LYS A 29 22.22 10.08 10.29
C LYS A 29 21.95 10.55 8.86
N ARG A 30 20.78 10.21 8.30
CA ARG A 30 20.38 10.67 6.96
C ARG A 30 19.91 12.12 6.95
N GLY A 31 19.31 12.57 8.05
CA GLY A 31 18.67 13.88 8.15
C GLY A 31 17.37 13.99 7.34
N LEU A 32 16.64 15.08 7.55
CA LEU A 32 15.33 15.33 6.94
C LEU A 32 15.40 15.43 5.42
N ILE A 33 16.36 16.18 4.88
CA ILE A 33 16.46 16.45 3.43
C ILE A 33 16.51 15.14 2.63
N LEU A 34 17.38 14.21 3.03
CA LEU A 34 17.50 12.92 2.34
C LEU A 34 16.26 12.05 2.52
N GLN A 35 15.58 12.11 3.67
CA GLN A 35 14.33 11.39 3.89
C GLN A 35 13.20 11.94 3.00
N VAL A 36 13.08 13.27 2.88
CA VAL A 36 12.10 13.92 2.01
C VAL A 36 12.39 13.60 0.55
N VAL A 37 13.65 13.66 0.11
CA VAL A 37 14.03 13.30 -1.27
C VAL A 37 13.72 11.84 -1.58
N ASP A 38 13.97 10.92 -0.64
CA ASP A 38 13.64 9.50 -0.82
C ASP A 38 12.12 9.27 -0.87
N LEU A 39 11.36 9.98 -0.03
CA LEU A 39 9.90 9.92 0.00
C LEU A 39 9.29 10.45 -1.30
N VAL A 40 9.67 11.67 -1.70
CA VAL A 40 9.22 12.29 -2.95
C VAL A 40 9.63 11.43 -4.14
N GLY A 41 10.87 10.93 -4.16
CA GLY A 41 11.33 10.02 -5.21
C GLY A 41 10.52 8.73 -5.27
N THR A 42 10.06 8.19 -4.13
CA THR A 42 9.15 7.04 -4.09
C THR A 42 7.80 7.38 -4.74
N PHE A 43 7.17 8.50 -4.37
CA PHE A 43 5.92 8.93 -4.99
C PHE A 43 6.05 9.18 -6.49
N VAL A 44 7.11 9.89 -6.91
CA VAL A 44 7.41 10.11 -8.33
C VAL A 44 7.57 8.77 -9.05
N SER A 45 8.33 7.83 -8.50
CA SER A 45 8.51 6.51 -9.12
C SER A 45 7.21 5.71 -9.21
N LEU A 46 6.33 5.77 -8.20
CA LEU A 46 5.03 5.11 -8.23
C LEU A 46 4.12 5.72 -9.31
N LEU A 47 4.02 7.05 -9.35
CA LEU A 47 3.19 7.76 -10.33
C LEU A 47 3.70 7.53 -11.76
N THR A 48 5.01 7.65 -11.98
CA THR A 48 5.62 7.42 -13.29
C THR A 48 5.50 5.96 -13.72
N ALA A 49 5.71 5.00 -12.82
CA ALA A 49 5.52 3.58 -13.13
C ALA A 49 4.06 3.27 -13.47
N TRP A 50 3.10 3.83 -12.72
CA TRP A 50 1.67 3.69 -13.00
C TRP A 50 1.33 4.23 -14.39
N LEU A 51 1.81 5.42 -14.72
CA LEU A 51 1.52 6.08 -15.99
C LEU A 51 2.13 5.33 -17.18
N LEU A 52 3.34 4.78 -17.02
CA LEU A 52 4.07 4.12 -18.10
C LEU A 52 3.73 2.63 -18.25
N ALA A 53 3.31 1.93 -17.20
CA ALA A 53 3.02 0.49 -17.26
C ALA A 53 2.04 0.08 -18.39
N PRO A 54 0.92 0.80 -18.65
CA PRO A 54 0.05 0.52 -19.78
C PRO A 54 0.73 0.65 -21.15
N VAL A 55 1.69 1.57 -21.29
CA VAL A 55 2.41 1.80 -22.54
C VAL A 55 3.40 0.66 -22.80
N PHE A 56 4.16 0.26 -21.79
CA PHE A 56 5.19 -0.77 -21.91
C PHE A 56 4.61 -2.18 -22.08
N MET A 57 3.42 -2.45 -21.53
CA MET A 57 2.78 -3.75 -21.73
C MET A 57 2.40 -4.04 -23.19
N ASN A 58 2.23 -3.01 -24.03
CA ASN A 58 2.00 -3.19 -25.46
C ASN A 58 3.27 -3.60 -26.23
N LEU A 59 4.45 -3.38 -25.64
CA LEU A 59 5.74 -3.78 -26.24
C LEU A 59 6.04 -5.25 -26.00
N PHE A 60 5.80 -5.72 -24.77
CA PHE A 60 6.05 -7.11 -24.40
C PHE A 60 5.06 -7.60 -23.35
N THR A 61 4.55 -8.81 -23.57
CA THR A 61 3.65 -9.51 -22.65
C THR A 61 4.36 -10.72 -22.06
N PHE A 62 4.46 -10.77 -20.74
CA PHE A 62 5.08 -11.84 -19.97
C PHE A 62 4.14 -13.02 -19.78
N PHE A 63 2.87 -12.73 -19.50
CA PHE A 63 1.86 -13.75 -19.20
C PHE A 63 0.76 -13.72 -20.25
N LYS A 64 0.42 -14.87 -20.81
CA LYS A 64 -0.75 -15.04 -21.68
C LYS A 64 -1.66 -16.07 -21.05
N THR A 65 -2.77 -15.62 -20.49
CA THR A 65 -3.69 -16.57 -19.86
C THR A 65 -4.36 -17.42 -20.95
N SER A 66 -4.34 -18.74 -20.75
CA SER A 66 -4.96 -19.73 -21.62
C SER A 66 -5.88 -20.59 -20.77
N GLY A 67 -7.08 -20.12 -20.43
CA GLY A 67 -8.00 -20.94 -19.64
C GLY A 67 -9.32 -20.26 -19.33
N ASN A 68 -10.42 -21.04 -19.36
CA ASN A 68 -11.82 -20.76 -18.95
C ASN A 68 -12.85 -20.67 -20.09
N GLY A 69 -12.43 -20.57 -21.37
CA GLY A 69 -13.36 -20.53 -22.52
C GLY A 69 -14.03 -19.17 -22.78
N VAL A 70 -14.04 -18.25 -21.81
CA VAL A 70 -14.52 -16.87 -21.97
C VAL A 70 -13.37 -15.96 -22.40
N LEU A 71 -13.28 -15.68 -23.70
CA LEU A 71 -12.16 -14.97 -24.32
C LEU A 71 -11.92 -13.57 -23.73
N LEU A 72 -12.98 -12.84 -23.40
CA LEU A 72 -12.90 -11.45 -22.94
C LEU A 72 -12.37 -11.33 -21.51
N ILE A 73 -12.82 -12.18 -20.59
CA ILE A 73 -12.29 -12.27 -19.21
C ILE A 73 -10.80 -12.62 -19.25
N ASN A 74 -10.42 -13.54 -20.14
CA ASN A 74 -9.04 -13.96 -20.29
C ASN A 74 -8.13 -12.86 -20.79
N GLN A 75 -8.55 -12.13 -21.82
CA GLN A 75 -7.80 -11.00 -22.35
C GLN A 75 -7.65 -9.88 -21.32
N PHE A 76 -8.72 -9.60 -20.57
CA PHE A 76 -8.69 -8.67 -19.46
C PHE A 76 -7.67 -9.13 -18.40
N MET A 77 -7.88 -10.28 -17.75
CA MET A 77 -6.95 -10.77 -16.72
C MET A 77 -5.49 -10.78 -17.19
N SER A 78 -5.24 -11.21 -18.43
CA SER A 78 -3.91 -11.17 -19.03
C SER A 78 -3.35 -9.74 -19.12
N LYS A 79 -4.15 -8.76 -19.53
CA LYS A 79 -3.77 -7.33 -19.60
C LYS A 79 -3.43 -6.78 -18.22
N GLN A 80 -4.30 -6.96 -17.23
CA GLN A 80 -4.09 -6.50 -15.85
C GLN A 80 -2.84 -7.10 -15.22
N ILE A 81 -2.60 -8.41 -15.38
CA ILE A 81 -1.42 -9.08 -14.84
C ILE A 81 -0.14 -8.52 -15.48
N ASN A 82 -0.12 -8.37 -16.81
CA ASN A 82 1.05 -7.81 -17.49
C ASN A 82 1.31 -6.35 -17.10
N GLN A 83 0.26 -5.54 -16.97
CA GLN A 83 0.39 -4.16 -16.50
C GLN A 83 0.97 -4.13 -15.08
N LEU A 84 0.54 -5.01 -14.19
CA LEU A 84 1.09 -5.11 -12.83
C LEU A 84 2.57 -5.51 -12.84
N ILE A 85 2.95 -6.48 -13.68
CA ILE A 85 4.36 -6.89 -13.83
C ILE A 85 5.21 -5.70 -14.32
N TRP A 86 4.75 -5.00 -15.36
CA TRP A 86 5.45 -3.83 -15.87
C TRP A 86 5.52 -2.69 -14.87
N PHE A 87 4.45 -2.46 -14.09
CA PHE A 87 4.46 -1.50 -13.00
C PHE A 87 5.58 -1.79 -12.00
N VAL A 88 5.73 -3.05 -11.56
CA VAL A 88 6.78 -3.45 -10.62
C VAL A 88 8.17 -3.25 -11.24
N ILE A 89 8.38 -3.69 -12.49
CA ILE A 89 9.67 -3.54 -13.19
C ILE A 89 10.03 -2.06 -13.33
N LEU A 90 9.10 -1.24 -13.84
CA LEU A 90 9.33 0.20 -14.05
C LEU A 90 9.56 0.92 -12.73
N PHE A 91 8.81 0.60 -11.68
CA PHE A 91 9.02 1.16 -10.35
C PHE A 91 10.46 0.91 -9.88
N VAL A 92 10.95 -0.34 -10.00
CA VAL A 92 12.32 -0.69 -9.62
C VAL A 92 13.35 0.06 -10.47
N VAL A 93 13.18 0.07 -11.80
CA VAL A 93 14.10 0.77 -12.72
C VAL A 93 14.16 2.27 -12.40
N ILE A 94 13.01 2.93 -12.24
CA ILE A 94 12.93 4.36 -11.92
C ILE A 94 13.55 4.63 -10.55
N ARG A 95 13.31 3.76 -9.56
CA ARG A 95 13.96 3.89 -8.23
C ARG A 95 15.47 3.82 -8.34
N ILE A 96 16.01 2.91 -9.15
CA ILE A 96 17.46 2.82 -9.40
C ILE A 96 17.97 4.11 -10.07
N LEU A 97 17.26 4.64 -11.06
CA LEU A 97 17.63 5.89 -11.72
C LEU A 97 17.64 7.08 -10.74
N LEU A 98 16.65 7.16 -9.84
CA LEU A 98 16.56 8.22 -8.84
C LEU A 98 17.64 8.13 -7.75
N LEU A 99 18.37 7.02 -7.62
CA LEU A 99 19.54 6.96 -6.74
C LEU A 99 20.60 7.99 -7.13
N VAL A 100 20.68 8.37 -8.42
CA VAL A 100 21.59 9.41 -8.92
C VAL A 100 21.28 10.80 -8.34
N VAL A 101 20.03 11.05 -7.93
CA VAL A 101 19.62 12.31 -7.28
C VAL A 101 20.09 12.38 -5.83
N THR A 102 20.29 11.23 -5.18
CA THR A 102 20.63 11.16 -3.75
C THR A 102 21.97 11.82 -3.40
N PRO A 103 23.07 11.62 -4.17
CA PRO A 103 24.33 12.35 -3.97
C PRO A 103 24.17 13.87 -4.01
N LEU A 104 23.36 14.40 -4.94
CA LEU A 104 23.14 15.84 -5.10
C LEU A 104 22.45 16.43 -3.85
N ALA A 105 21.39 15.77 -3.39
CA ALA A 105 20.70 16.17 -2.16
C ALA A 105 21.62 16.06 -0.92
N SER A 106 22.53 15.08 -0.91
CA SER A 106 23.46 14.87 0.20
C SER A 106 24.50 15.98 0.37
N PHE A 107 24.79 16.73 -0.70
CA PHE A 107 25.70 17.87 -0.66
C PHE A 107 25.09 19.01 0.17
N ILE A 108 23.82 19.34 -0.12
CA ILE A 108 23.06 20.37 0.60
C ILE A 108 22.92 19.97 2.07
N SER A 109 22.58 18.70 2.34
CA SER A 109 22.33 18.23 3.72
C SER A 109 23.55 18.26 4.64
N LYS A 110 24.77 18.40 4.09
CA LYS A 110 26.03 18.41 4.85
C LYS A 110 26.51 19.81 5.22
N MET A 111 25.85 20.87 4.75
CA MET A 111 26.27 22.25 5.05
C MET A 111 26.23 22.54 6.57
N PRO A 112 27.30 23.12 7.16
CA PRO A 112 27.47 23.24 8.62
C PRO A 112 26.33 23.95 9.35
N LEU A 113 25.74 24.99 8.75
CA LEU A 113 24.66 25.78 9.33
C LEU A 113 23.33 25.01 9.46
N ILE A 114 23.10 24.03 8.58
CA ILE A 114 21.84 23.26 8.53
C ILE A 114 21.99 21.82 9.00
N LYS A 115 23.22 21.30 9.12
CA LYS A 115 23.48 19.88 9.42
C LYS A 115 22.86 19.42 10.74
N GLN A 116 22.99 20.21 11.81
CA GLN A 116 22.46 19.83 13.13
C GLN A 116 20.94 19.82 13.15
N VAL A 117 20.31 20.88 12.62
CA VAL A 117 18.85 20.98 12.49
C VAL A 117 18.32 19.89 11.56
N ASN A 118 18.93 19.69 10.40
CA ASN A 118 18.56 18.65 9.43
C ASN A 118 18.63 17.24 10.05
N SER A 119 19.65 16.95 10.85
CA SER A 119 19.81 15.65 11.51
C SER A 119 18.78 15.47 12.63
N ALA A 120 18.60 16.49 13.49
CA ALA A 120 17.64 16.44 14.59
C ALA A 120 16.20 16.30 14.09
N VAL A 121 15.79 17.14 13.13
CA VAL A 121 14.45 17.06 12.51
C VAL A 121 14.30 15.75 11.72
N GLY A 122 15.37 15.25 11.10
CA GLY A 122 15.37 13.92 10.48
C GLY A 122 15.10 12.79 11.46
N GLY A 123 15.62 12.87 12.69
CA GLY A 123 15.29 11.94 13.76
C GLY A 123 13.81 12.00 14.13
N VAL A 124 13.27 13.21 14.36
CA VAL A 124 11.84 13.41 14.68
C VAL A 124 10.94 12.90 13.55
N PHE A 125 11.27 13.20 12.29
CA PHE A 125 10.53 12.73 11.13
C PHE A 125 10.49 11.20 11.05
N SER A 126 11.58 10.52 11.44
CA SER A 126 11.62 9.07 11.49
C SER A 126 10.71 8.47 12.56
N ILE A 127 10.40 9.19 13.64
CA ILE A 127 9.39 8.76 14.63
C ILE A 127 7.99 8.75 13.99
N VAL A 128 7.64 9.80 13.26
CA VAL A 128 6.35 9.88 12.54
C VAL A 128 6.26 8.75 11.51
N PHE A 129 7.31 8.56 10.72
CA PHE A 129 7.35 7.52 9.70
C PHE A 129 7.33 6.11 10.30
N PHE A 130 7.96 5.91 11.46
CA PHE A 130 7.87 4.68 12.23
C PHE A 130 6.43 4.42 12.71
N GLY A 131 5.72 5.44 13.20
CA GLY A 131 4.30 5.34 13.55
C GLY A 131 3.44 4.83 12.39
N VAL A 132 3.64 5.36 11.18
CA VAL A 132 2.96 4.87 9.96
C VAL A 132 3.25 3.39 9.70
N LYS A 133 4.51 2.94 9.86
CA LYS A 133 4.85 1.51 9.72
C LYS A 133 4.12 0.65 10.77
N LEU A 134 4.03 1.13 12.02
CA LEU A 134 3.31 0.40 13.06
C LEU A 134 1.81 0.33 12.76
N ILE A 135 1.20 1.36 12.18
CA ILE A 135 -0.20 1.31 11.73
C ILE A 135 -0.39 0.22 10.66
N ILE A 136 0.55 0.10 9.70
CA ILE A 136 0.51 -0.99 8.71
C ILE A 136 0.61 -2.36 9.39
N VAL A 137 1.49 -2.51 10.39
CA VAL A 137 1.61 -3.77 11.16
C VAL A 137 0.33 -4.06 11.94
N LEU A 138 -0.30 -3.05 12.57
CA LEU A 138 -1.59 -3.20 13.24
C LEU A 138 -2.66 -3.69 12.27
N PHE A 139 -2.74 -3.08 11.08
CA PHE A 139 -3.66 -3.52 10.04
C PHE A 139 -3.43 -4.98 9.64
N LEU A 140 -2.17 -5.42 9.53
CA LEU A 140 -1.84 -6.82 9.26
C LEU A 140 -2.25 -7.75 10.41
N LEU A 141 -2.07 -7.33 11.67
CA LEU A 141 -2.49 -8.10 12.85
C LEU A 141 -4.01 -8.27 12.93
N THR A 142 -4.80 -7.30 12.46
CA THR A 142 -6.26 -7.42 12.45
C THR A 142 -6.81 -8.19 11.25
N THR A 143 -5.95 -8.63 10.31
CA THR A 143 -6.40 -9.47 9.18
C THR A 143 -6.73 -10.91 9.61
N PRO A 144 -7.57 -11.64 8.83
CA PRO A 144 -7.89 -13.04 9.09
C PRO A 144 -6.68 -14.00 9.05
N PHE A 145 -5.51 -13.55 8.60
CA PHE A 145 -4.30 -14.38 8.56
C PHE A 145 -3.71 -14.63 9.95
N VAL A 146 -3.92 -13.71 10.90
CA VAL A 146 -3.42 -13.77 12.29
C VAL A 146 -4.59 -14.02 13.23
N THR A 147 -4.68 -15.20 13.82
CA THR A 147 -5.88 -15.60 14.58
C THR A 147 -6.01 -14.91 15.93
N ASN A 148 -4.90 -14.57 16.58
CA ASN A 148 -4.89 -13.90 17.88
C ASN A 148 -4.29 -12.49 17.82
N GLY A 149 -4.48 -11.79 16.70
CA GLY A 149 -3.93 -10.44 16.49
C GLY A 149 -4.37 -9.41 17.54
N ASN A 150 -5.65 -9.43 17.94
CA ASN A 150 -6.17 -8.54 18.98
C ASN A 150 -5.50 -8.79 20.34
N GLU A 151 -5.30 -10.06 20.70
CA GLU A 151 -4.61 -10.45 21.93
C GLU A 151 -3.15 -9.95 21.92
N VAL A 152 -2.46 -10.06 20.77
CA VAL A 152 -1.12 -9.51 20.58
C VAL A 152 -1.12 -7.98 20.76
N ILE A 153 -2.11 -7.28 20.20
CA ILE A 153 -2.21 -5.82 20.32
C ILE A 153 -2.38 -5.42 21.79
N GLU A 154 -3.30 -6.06 22.52
CA GLU A 154 -3.64 -5.72 23.91
C GLU A 154 -2.50 -6.01 24.90
N ASN A 155 -1.75 -7.09 24.67
CA ASN A 155 -0.67 -7.53 25.56
C ASN A 155 0.71 -6.91 25.25
N THR A 156 0.82 -6.15 24.16
CA THR A 156 2.08 -5.49 23.75
C THR A 156 1.91 -3.98 23.71
N TRP A 157 2.98 -3.26 23.38
CA TRP A 157 2.94 -1.81 23.21
C TRP A 157 2.16 -1.36 21.98
N PHE A 158 1.76 -2.28 21.10
CA PHE A 158 0.84 -2.01 20.00
C PHE A 158 -0.48 -1.41 20.49
N LYS A 159 -0.94 -1.72 21.72
CA LYS A 159 -2.14 -1.08 22.30
C LYS A 159 -2.09 0.44 22.30
N TYR A 160 -0.92 1.04 22.54
CA TYR A 160 -0.78 2.49 22.58
C TYR A 160 -0.84 3.09 21.18
N VAL A 161 -0.25 2.40 20.21
CA VAL A 161 -0.30 2.79 18.81
C VAL A 161 -1.72 2.67 18.27
N ALA A 162 -2.41 1.57 18.57
CA ALA A 162 -3.80 1.35 18.19
C ALA A 162 -4.69 2.48 18.70
N LYS A 163 -4.58 2.82 19.99
CA LYS A 163 -5.29 3.95 20.61
C LYS A 163 -4.99 5.29 19.94
N ALA A 164 -3.71 5.56 19.67
CA ALA A 164 -3.30 6.79 19.00
C ALA A 164 -3.79 6.87 17.54
N SER A 165 -3.98 5.72 16.88
CA SER A 165 -4.47 5.63 15.51
C SER A 165 -5.99 5.63 15.38
N GLU A 166 -6.75 5.52 16.48
CA GLU A 166 -8.22 5.52 16.45
C GLU A 166 -8.84 6.66 15.63
N PRO A 167 -8.38 7.93 15.72
CA PRO A 167 -8.95 9.00 14.90
C PRO A 167 -8.75 8.78 13.40
N VAL A 168 -7.61 8.20 13.01
CA VAL A 168 -7.30 7.88 11.61
C VAL A 168 -8.16 6.72 11.13
N MET A 169 -8.34 5.70 11.97
CA MET A 169 -9.20 4.56 11.66
C MET A 169 -10.66 4.99 11.52
N LYS A 170 -11.17 5.83 12.43
CA LYS A 170 -12.53 6.39 12.32
C LYS A 170 -12.72 7.20 11.04
N PHE A 171 -11.73 8.00 10.65
CA PHE A 171 -11.79 8.71 9.39
C PHE A 171 -11.85 7.75 8.19
N ALA A 172 -11.07 6.65 8.22
CA ALA A 172 -11.12 5.62 7.20
C ALA A 172 -12.49 4.91 7.15
N ASP A 173 -13.04 4.55 8.32
CA ASP A 173 -14.37 3.95 8.44
C ASP A 173 -15.45 4.91 7.92
N GLU A 174 -15.38 6.22 8.24
CA GLU A 174 -16.30 7.22 7.70
C GLU A 174 -16.21 7.34 6.17
N LEU A 175 -15.01 7.24 5.57
CA LEU A 175 -14.87 7.23 4.12
C LEU A 175 -15.51 6.00 3.48
N VAL A 176 -15.39 4.84 4.14
CA VAL A 176 -16.05 3.60 3.74
C VAL A 176 -17.57 3.74 3.88
N ASP A 177 -18.05 4.23 5.02
CA ASP A 177 -19.46 4.38 5.33
C ASP A 177 -20.14 5.41 4.41
N ARG A 178 -19.43 6.46 3.99
CA ARG A 178 -19.95 7.43 3.02
C ARG A 178 -20.11 6.86 1.62
N ASN A 179 -19.52 5.70 1.31
CA ASN A 179 -19.57 5.10 -0.02
C ASN A 179 -20.27 3.74 0.00
N SER A 180 -21.55 3.73 -0.39
CA SER A 180 -22.39 2.54 -0.50
C SER A 180 -21.82 1.44 -1.41
N GLY A 181 -20.99 1.80 -2.39
CA GLY A 181 -20.25 0.86 -3.22
C GLY A 181 -19.15 0.11 -2.49
N ILE A 182 -18.39 0.82 -1.66
CA ILE A 182 -17.34 0.19 -0.85
C ILE A 182 -17.99 -0.68 0.24
N GLN A 183 -19.08 -0.22 0.86
CA GLN A 183 -19.84 -1.02 1.82
C GLN A 183 -20.38 -2.32 1.23
N SER A 184 -20.94 -2.28 0.01
CA SER A 184 -21.49 -3.48 -0.65
C SER A 184 -20.41 -4.50 -0.99
N ILE A 185 -19.21 -4.05 -1.39
CA ILE A 185 -18.04 -4.93 -1.61
C ILE A 185 -17.55 -5.55 -0.30
N ILE A 186 -17.43 -4.76 0.78
CA ILE A 186 -16.91 -5.23 2.07
C ILE A 186 -17.90 -6.18 2.75
N ASN A 187 -19.18 -5.82 2.77
CA ASN A 187 -20.23 -6.56 3.45
C ASN A 187 -20.84 -7.69 2.60
N LYS A 188 -20.34 -7.90 1.37
CA LYS A 188 -20.89 -8.83 0.37
C LYS A 188 -22.40 -8.61 0.15
N GLN A 189 -22.83 -7.35 0.20
CA GLN A 189 -24.21 -6.97 -0.06
C GLN A 189 -24.39 -6.65 -1.54
N ARG A 190 -25.65 -6.68 -2.00
CA ARG A 190 -26.02 -6.30 -3.35
C ARG A 190 -25.50 -4.89 -3.66
N LEU A 191 -24.86 -4.72 -4.83
CA LEU A 191 -24.42 -3.41 -5.27
C LEU A 191 -25.65 -2.49 -5.47
N PRO A 192 -25.55 -1.20 -5.12
CA PRO A 192 -26.60 -0.22 -5.44
C PRO A 192 -26.92 -0.20 -6.95
N GLU A 193 -28.19 0.02 -7.33
CA GLU A 193 -28.62 -0.06 -8.74
C GLU A 193 -27.87 0.90 -9.67
N ASP A 194 -27.49 2.09 -9.17
CA ASP A 194 -26.68 3.07 -9.89
C ASP A 194 -25.25 2.56 -10.14
N GLN A 195 -24.68 1.80 -9.21
CA GLN A 195 -23.37 1.16 -9.38
C GLN A 195 -23.44 -0.07 -10.29
N ILE A 196 -24.50 -0.87 -10.20
CA ILE A 196 -24.74 -1.97 -11.16
C ILE A 196 -24.83 -1.40 -12.57
N LYS A 197 -25.52 -0.27 -12.75
CA LYS A 197 -25.62 0.43 -14.03
C LYS A 197 -24.26 0.95 -14.49
N ALA A 198 -23.52 1.68 -13.65
CA ALA A 198 -22.19 2.19 -14.01
C ALA A 198 -21.21 1.06 -14.37
N MET A 199 -21.27 -0.06 -13.65
CA MET A 199 -20.44 -1.24 -13.91
C MET A 199 -20.86 -1.94 -15.20
N THR A 200 -22.16 -2.02 -15.48
CA THR A 200 -22.71 -2.52 -16.75
C THR A 200 -22.27 -1.66 -17.93
N ASP A 201 -22.35 -0.33 -17.80
CA ASP A 201 -21.95 0.61 -18.83
C ASP A 201 -20.43 0.51 -19.08
N TRP A 202 -19.62 0.42 -18.03
CA TRP A 202 -18.18 0.20 -18.15
C TRP A 202 -17.83 -1.12 -18.84
N PHE A 203 -18.54 -2.22 -18.52
CA PHE A 203 -18.34 -3.50 -19.20
C PHE A 203 -18.72 -3.41 -20.68
N LYS A 204 -19.82 -2.74 -21.03
CA LYS A 204 -20.22 -2.51 -22.43
C LYS A 204 -19.17 -1.68 -23.18
N GLU A 205 -18.64 -0.62 -22.57
CA GLU A 205 -17.57 0.20 -23.15
C GLU A 205 -16.27 -0.58 -23.37
N ASN A 206 -16.00 -1.61 -22.55
CA ASN A 206 -14.83 -2.48 -22.68
C ASN A 206 -15.09 -3.73 -23.55
N GLY A 207 -16.23 -3.79 -24.25
CA GLY A 207 -16.52 -4.82 -25.26
C GLY A 207 -17.07 -6.14 -24.71
N PHE A 208 -17.54 -6.18 -23.46
CA PHE A 208 -18.20 -7.35 -22.90
C PHE A 208 -19.63 -7.52 -23.43
N THR A 209 -20.03 -8.77 -23.69
CA THR A 209 -21.38 -9.10 -24.15
C THR A 209 -22.39 -9.06 -23.01
N GLU A 210 -23.68 -8.83 -23.33
CA GLU A 210 -24.73 -8.83 -22.28
C GLU A 210 -24.82 -10.18 -21.53
N GLY A 211 -24.48 -11.30 -22.19
CA GLY A 211 -24.44 -12.62 -21.56
C GLY A 211 -23.37 -12.71 -20.48
N GLU A 212 -22.15 -12.26 -20.79
CA GLU A 212 -21.01 -12.27 -19.85
C GLU A 212 -21.25 -11.30 -18.69
N ILE A 213 -21.86 -10.14 -18.95
CA ILE A 213 -22.19 -9.15 -17.92
C ILE A 213 -23.25 -9.73 -16.96
N ARG A 214 -24.31 -10.37 -17.47
CA ARG A 214 -25.34 -11.00 -16.63
C ARG A 214 -24.78 -12.16 -15.81
N GLU A 215 -23.90 -12.97 -16.39
CA GLU A 215 -23.25 -14.07 -15.67
C GLU A 215 -22.37 -13.56 -14.52
N PHE A 216 -21.63 -12.47 -14.74
CA PHE A 216 -20.80 -11.84 -13.70
C PHE A 216 -21.66 -11.19 -12.60
N LEU A 217 -22.70 -10.43 -12.99
CA LEU A 217 -23.57 -9.71 -12.06
C LEU A 217 -24.45 -10.62 -11.20
N LYS A 218 -24.72 -11.85 -11.64
CA LYS A 218 -25.48 -12.85 -10.87
C LYS A 218 -24.90 -13.13 -9.46
N ASN A 219 -23.61 -12.87 -9.25
CA ASN A 219 -22.94 -13.02 -7.95
C ASN A 219 -23.11 -11.78 -7.03
N TYR A 220 -23.72 -10.71 -7.55
CA TYR A 220 -23.88 -9.41 -6.91
C TYR A 220 -25.32 -8.88 -6.95
N GLU A 221 -26.28 -9.68 -7.44
CA GLU A 221 -27.74 -9.50 -7.40
C GLU A 221 -28.36 -10.26 -6.22
#